data_AF-A0A927R995-F1
#
_entry.id   AF-A0A927R995-F1
#
_cell.length_a   1.000
_cell.length_b   1.000
_cell.length_c   1.000
_cell.angle_alpha   90.00
_cell.angle_beta   90.00
_cell.angle_gamma   90.00
#
_symmetry.space_group_name_H-M   'P 1'
#
loop_
_entity.id
_entity.type
_entity.pdbx_description
1 polymer ?
#
loop_
_entity_poly.entity_id
_entity_poly.type
_entity_poly.pdbx_seq_one_letter_code
_entity_poly.pdbx_strand_id
1 'polypeptide(L)' 'MSPDLIWGVWLAAVIGSFLAIEIPAIRNKVVGDTLSERLRAWLGLNPWRKWGVAGAWFFGGFIVWFLFHILTGKV' A
#
# COMPACT_ATOMS: atom_id res chain seq x y z
N MET A 1 15.50 14.54 19.16
CA MET A 1 14.46 14.68 18.12
C MET A 1 13.17 14.11 18.71
N SER A 2 12.03 14.81 18.68
CA SER A 2 10.80 14.29 19.28
C SER A 2 10.28 13.09 18.47
N PRO A 3 9.56 12.14 19.09
CA PRO A 3 8.91 11.03 18.37
C PRO A 3 8.04 11.53 17.21
N ASP A 4 7.31 12.63 17.41
CA ASP A 4 6.46 13.23 16.38
C ASP A 4 7.26 13.69 15.16
N LEU A 5 8.44 14.28 15.38
CA LEU A 5 9.30 14.71 14.29
C LEU A 5 9.90 13.51 13.55
N ILE A 6 10.31 12.46 14.27
CA ILE A 6 10.85 11.23 13.66
C ILE A 6 9.79 10.58 12.77
N TRP A 7 8.59 10.36 13.30
CA TRP A 7 7.48 9.77 12.56
C TRP A 7 6.98 10.67 11.43
N GLY A 8 6.99 11.99 11.62
CA GLY A 8 6.64 12.96 10.58
C GLY A 8 7.62 12.92 9.39
N VAL A 9 8.92 12.87 9.66
CA VAL A 9 9.96 12.73 8.61
C VAL A 9 9.82 11.39 7.90
N TRP A 10 9.59 10.30 8.65
CA TRP A 10 9.37 8.98 8.07
C TRP A 10 8.14 8.97 7.16
N LEU A 11 7.02 9.52 7.61
CA LEU A 11 5.78 9.60 6.82
C LEU A 11 5.98 10.41 5.54
N ALA A 12 6.66 11.56 5.63
CA ALA A 12 6.98 12.38 4.47
C ALA A 12 7.86 11.64 3.46
N ALA A 13 8.84 10.86 3.93
CA ALA A 13 9.69 10.04 3.06
C ALA A 13 8.89 8.92 2.37
N VAL A 14 8.00 8.25 3.09
CA VAL A 14 7.12 7.19 2.54
C VAL A 14 6.18 7.77 1.47
N ILE A 15 5.47 8.85 1.78
CA ILE A 15 4.56 9.49 0.82
C ILE A 15 5.35 10.05 -0.38
N GLY A 16 6.48 10.72 -0.12
CA GLY A 16 7.31 11.32 -1.16
C GLY A 16 7.86 10.28 -2.14
N SER A 17 8.37 9.15 -1.62
CA SER A 17 8.87 8.05 -2.48
C SER A 17 7.74 7.41 -3.30
N PHE A 18 6.55 7.23 -2.71
CA PHE A 18 5.39 6.75 -3.44
C PHE A 18 5.01 7.69 -4.59
N LEU A 19 4.86 8.99 -4.32
CA LEU A 19 4.49 9.98 -5.33
C LEU A 19 5.55 10.10 -6.44
N ALA A 20 6.84 10.02 -6.08
CA ALA A 20 7.94 10.11 -7.03
C ALA A 20 7.92 8.97 -8.07
N ILE A 21 7.41 7.79 -7.71
CA ILE A 21 7.31 6.63 -8.62
C ILE A 21 5.95 6.61 -9.33
N GLU A 22 4.86 6.82 -8.59
CA GLU A 22 3.50 6.65 -9.10
C GLU A 22 3.10 7.76 -10.09
N ILE A 23 3.52 9.02 -9.84
CA ILE A 23 3.16 10.14 -10.72
C ILE A 23 3.72 9.94 -12.14
N PRO A 24 5.01 9.63 -12.35
CA PRO A 24 5.52 9.27 -13.66
C PRO A 24 4.83 8.05 -14.28
N ALA A 25 4.56 7.00 -13.48
CA ALA A 25 3.89 5.80 -13.97
C ALA A 25 2.50 6.11 -14.56
N ILE A 26 1.70 6.91 -13.85
CA ILE A 26 0.38 7.37 -14.31
C ILE A 26 0.50 8.23 -15.58
N ARG A 27 1.50 9.12 -15.63
CA ARG A 27 1.70 10.02 -16.78
C ARG A 27 2.13 9.29 -18.04
N ASN A 28 3.03 8.31 -17.90
CA ASN A 28 3.58 7.55 -19.01
C ASN A 28 2.58 6.52 -19.56
N LYS A 29 1.56 6.14 -18.77
CA LYS A 29 0.49 5.19 -19.14
C LYS A 29 1.03 3.84 -19.65
N VAL A 30 2.19 3.42 -19.14
CA VAL A 30 2.77 2.12 -19.44
C VAL A 30 2.05 1.07 -18.61
N VAL A 31 1.53 0.03 -19.28
CA VAL A 31 0.81 -1.06 -18.62
C VAL A 31 1.75 -1.78 -17.66
N GLY A 32 1.31 -1.92 -16.41
CA GLY A 32 2.08 -2.59 -15.35
C GLY A 32 3.03 -1.70 -14.57
N ASP A 33 3.10 -0.39 -14.85
CA ASP A 33 4.03 0.50 -14.13
C ASP A 33 3.46 1.05 -12.83
N THR A 34 2.13 1.04 -12.64
CA THR A 34 1.53 1.58 -11.41
C THR A 34 1.64 0.61 -10.23
N LEU A 35 1.73 1.14 -9.01
CA LEU A 35 1.69 0.34 -7.79
C LEU A 35 0.41 -0.50 -7.74
N SER A 36 -0.71 0.05 -8.18
CA SER A 36 -1.99 -0.66 -8.20
C SER A 36 -1.93 -1.93 -9.08
N GLU A 37 -1.24 -1.87 -10.22
CA GLU A 37 -1.03 -3.05 -11.07
C GLU A 37 -0.05 -4.04 -10.46
N ARG A 38 1.05 -3.55 -9.88
CA ARG A 38 2.02 -4.41 -9.17
C ARG A 38 1.40 -5.10 -7.97
N LEU A 39 0.56 -4.40 -7.20
CA LEU A 39 -0.17 -4.96 -6.07
C LEU A 39 -1.16 -6.04 -6.54
N ARG A 40 -1.90 -5.82 -7.62
CA ARG A 40 -2.75 -6.87 -8.21
C ARG A 40 -1.94 -8.09 -8.65
N ALA A 41 -0.74 -7.88 -9.20
CA ALA A 41 0.13 -8.99 -9.60
C ALA A 41 0.66 -9.77 -8.40
N TRP A 42 1.13 -9.08 -7.35
CA TRP A 42 1.61 -9.71 -6.10
C TRP A 42 0.51 -10.45 -5.36
N LEU A 43 -0.66 -9.83 -5.26
CA LEU A 43 -1.85 -10.44 -4.70
C LEU A 43 -2.43 -11.53 -5.60
N GLY A 44 -1.87 -11.81 -6.78
CA GLY A 44 -2.38 -12.87 -7.68
C GLY A 44 -3.80 -12.59 -8.19
N LEU A 45 -4.20 -11.33 -8.30
CA LEU A 45 -5.50 -10.89 -8.82
C LEU A 45 -5.45 -10.64 -10.33
N ASN A 46 -4.30 -10.27 -10.88
CA ASN A 46 -4.12 -10.11 -12.32
C ASN A 46 -2.69 -10.50 -12.77
N PRO A 47 -2.51 -11.57 -13.57
CA PRO A 47 -3.54 -12.57 -13.88
C PRO A 47 -3.98 -13.32 -12.62
N TRP A 48 -5.21 -13.86 -12.62
CA TRP A 48 -5.77 -14.56 -11.47
C TRP A 48 -4.96 -15.80 -11.11
N ARG A 49 -4.63 -15.96 -9.82
CA ARG A 49 -3.90 -17.11 -9.26
C ARG A 49 -4.71 -17.75 -8.14
N LYS A 50 -4.43 -19.02 -7.84
CA LYS A 50 -5.16 -19.80 -6.81
C LYS A 50 -5.12 -19.15 -5.42
N TRP A 51 -4.04 -18.44 -5.10
CA TRP A 51 -3.89 -17.70 -3.84
C TRP A 51 -4.47 -16.29 -3.89
N GLY A 52 -5.05 -15.85 -5.01
CA GLY A 52 -5.46 -14.46 -5.17
C GLY A 52 -6.55 -14.02 -4.22
N VAL A 53 -7.53 -14.91 -4.03
CA VAL A 53 -8.60 -14.75 -3.02
C VAL A 53 -8.01 -14.63 -1.62
N ALA A 54 -7.10 -15.54 -1.25
CA ALA A 54 -6.46 -15.52 0.06
C ALA A 54 -5.62 -14.25 0.28
N GLY A 55 -4.88 -13.80 -0.73
CA GLY A 55 -4.14 -12.55 -0.69
C GLY A 55 -5.03 -11.33 -0.50
N ALA A 56 -6.16 -11.26 -1.23
CA ALA A 56 -7.14 -10.19 -1.08
C ALA A 56 -7.77 -10.18 0.31
N TRP A 57 -8.15 -11.35 0.84
CA TRP A 57 -8.70 -11.48 2.19
C TRP A 57 -7.70 -11.08 3.26
N PHE A 58 -6.44 -11.50 3.15
CA PHE A 58 -5.41 -11.14 4.10
C PHE A 58 -5.15 -9.63 4.10
N PHE A 59 -5.03 -9.04 2.91
CA PHE A 59 -4.85 -7.60 2.78
C PHE A 59 -6.06 -6.83 3.32
N GLY A 60 -7.29 -7.23 2.96
CA GLY A 60 -8.52 -6.61 3.47
C GLY A 60 -8.65 -6.75 4.99
N GLY A 61 -8.36 -7.93 5.54
CA GLY A 61 -8.36 -8.18 6.98
C GLY A 61 -7.33 -7.33 7.72
N PHE A 62 -6.13 -7.17 7.16
CA PHE A 62 -5.11 -6.27 7.69
C PHE A 62 -5.60 -4.82 7.72
N ILE A 63 -6.22 -4.32 6.64
CA ILE A 63 -6.76 -2.95 6.60
C ILE A 63 -7.85 -2.75 7.66
N VAL A 64 -8.80 -3.68 7.78
CA VAL A 64 -9.86 -3.61 8.78
C VAL A 64 -9.28 -3.61 10.20
N TRP A 65 -8.35 -4.52 10.49
CA TRP A 65 -7.68 -4.59 11.78
C TRP A 65 -6.89 -3.31 12.09
N PHE A 66 -6.11 -2.82 11.12
CA PHE A 66 -5.28 -1.62 11.28
C PHE A 66 -6.14 -0.39 11.58
N LEU A 67 -7.24 -0.20 10.84
CA LEU A 67 -8.18 0.89 11.10
C LEU A 67 -8.83 0.77 12.48
N PHE A 68 -9.29 -0.42 12.86
CA PHE A 68 -9.84 -0.64 14.20
C PHE A 68 -8.83 -0.32 15.29
N HIS A 69 -7.58 -0.76 15.11
CA HIS A 69 -6.49 -0.53 16.05
C HIS A 69 -6.20 0.97 16.22
N ILE A 70 -6.07 1.72 15.12
CA ILE A 70 -5.86 3.17 15.15
C ILE A 70 -7.04 3.91 15.80
N LEU A 71 -8.28 3.52 15.49
CA LEU A 71 -9.48 4.19 16.01
C LEU A 71 -9.75 3.90 17.49
N THR A 72 -9.35 2.72 17.98
CA THR A 72 -9.63 2.30 19.36
C THR A 72 -8.44 2.41 20.30
N GLY A 73 -7.21 2.54 19.77
CA GLY A 73 -5.97 2.61 20.54
C GLY A 73 -5.62 1.32 21.28
N LYS A 74 -6.29 0.19 20.99
CA LYS A 74 -6.09 -1.09 21.65
C LYS A 74 -4.94 -1.86 20.99
N VAL A 75 -3.79 -1.95 21.67
CA VAL A 75 -2.61 -2.75 21.28
C VAL A 75 -2.84 -4.24 21.49
#